data_AF-A0A5T0DQF8-F1
#
_entry.id   AF-A0A5T0DQF8-F1
#
_cell.length_a   1.000
_cell.length_b   1.000
_cell.length_c   1.000
_cell.angle_alpha   90.00
_cell.angle_beta   90.00
_cell.angle_gamma   90.00
#
_symmetry.space_group_name_H-M   'P 1'
#
loop_
_entity.id
_entity.type
_entity.pdbx_description
1 polymer ?
#
loop_
_entity_poly.entity_id
_entity_poly.type
_entity_poly.pdbx_seq_one_letter_code
_entity_poly.pdbx_strand_id
1 'polypeptide(L)'
;MLLDKLIPTWNEKYSIHDTMIDIQHQKLFELAGKVESAVYKFVKREELKEILTELFNYMKEHFNNEEQYMQEIHYPYLNEHKIMHKISFAICLILYKT
;
A
#
# COMPACT_ATOMS: atom_id res chain seq x y z
N MET A 1 5.81 -2.15 -27.78
CA MET A 1 5.52 -1.08 -26.80
C MET A 1 6.04 -1.56 -25.47
N LEU A 2 7.07 -0.92 -24.93
CA LEU A 2 7.36 -1.04 -23.50
C LEU A 2 6.19 -0.36 -22.79
N LEU A 3 5.42 -1.11 -22.01
CA LEU A 3 4.45 -0.50 -21.12
C LEU A 3 5.24 0.27 -20.07
N ASP A 4 5.03 1.57 -20.01
CA ASP A 4 5.62 2.40 -18.97
C ASP A 4 5.15 1.87 -17.62
N LYS A 5 6.11 1.76 -16.70
CA LYS A 5 5.89 1.29 -15.34
C LYS A 5 4.83 2.19 -14.67
N LEU A 6 3.70 1.61 -14.28
CA LEU A 6 2.62 2.27 -13.56
C LEU A 6 3.02 2.57 -12.10
N ILE A 7 3.73 1.63 -11.46
CA ILE A 7 4.10 1.74 -10.05
C ILE A 7 5.55 2.23 -9.92
N PRO A 8 5.80 3.42 -9.37
CA PRO A 8 7.17 3.88 -9.13
C PRO A 8 7.91 2.96 -8.17
N THR A 9 9.24 2.92 -8.25
CA THR A 9 10.05 2.35 -7.16
C THR A 9 10.10 3.32 -5.99
N TRP A 10 10.38 2.81 -4.78
CA TRP A 10 10.71 3.67 -3.64
C TRP A 10 11.82 4.66 -4.01
N ASN A 11 11.72 5.85 -3.45
CA ASN A 11 12.68 6.94 -3.59
C ASN A 11 12.64 7.77 -2.31
N GLU A 12 13.79 8.28 -1.88
CA GLU A 12 13.92 9.08 -0.65
C GLU A 12 13.00 10.30 -0.59
N LYS A 13 12.50 10.81 -1.73
CA LYS A 13 11.49 11.89 -1.74
C LYS A 13 10.16 11.52 -1.08
N TYR A 14 9.90 10.24 -0.87
CA TYR A 14 8.69 9.73 -0.19
C TYR A 14 8.92 9.51 1.31
N SER A 15 10.17 9.65 1.79
CA SER A 15 10.50 9.50 3.21
C SER A 15 9.78 10.55 4.04
N ILE A 16 9.25 10.12 5.18
CA ILE A 16 8.73 11.03 6.21
C ILE A 16 9.72 11.22 7.37
N HIS A 17 10.95 10.73 7.20
CA HIS A 17 12.01 10.72 8.21
C HIS A 17 11.67 9.94 9.50
N ASP A 18 10.74 8.99 9.39
CA ASP A 18 10.50 7.97 10.41
C ASP A 18 10.93 6.62 9.85
N THR A 19 11.98 6.03 10.43
CA THR A 19 12.58 4.79 9.92
C THR A 19 11.58 3.63 9.87
N MET A 20 10.70 3.52 10.86
CA MET A 20 9.76 2.39 10.93
C MET A 20 8.65 2.54 9.90
N ILE A 21 8.11 3.76 9.73
CA ILE A 21 7.09 4.02 8.72
C ILE A 21 7.67 3.94 7.30
N ASP A 22 8.89 4.43 7.07
CA ASP A 22 9.53 4.35 5.75
C ASP A 22 9.80 2.91 5.33
N ILE A 23 10.17 2.02 6.25
CA ILE A 23 10.31 0.58 5.97
C ILE A 23 8.95 -0.02 5.53
N GLN A 24 7.86 0.37 6.18
CA GLN A 24 6.52 -0.08 5.79
C GLN A 24 6.13 0.45 4.41
N HIS A 25 6.40 1.72 4.11
CA HIS A 25 6.18 2.27 2.78
C HIS A 25 6.99 1.53 1.71
N GLN A 26 8.28 1.28 1.94
CA GLN A 26 9.12 0.52 1.01
C GLN A 26 8.51 -0.85 0.70
N LYS A 27 7.98 -1.54 1.71
CA LYS A 27 7.30 -2.82 1.52
C LYS A 27 6.02 -2.69 0.72
N LEU A 28 5.22 -1.65 0.93
CA LEU A 28 4.04 -1.37 0.09
C LEU A 28 4.41 -1.15 -1.38
N PHE A 29 5.48 -0.41 -1.66
CA PHE A 29 5.98 -0.21 -3.02
C PHE A 29 6.45 -1.54 -3.65
N GLU A 30 7.14 -2.39 -2.89
CA GLU A 30 7.54 -3.73 -3.33
C GLU A 30 6.32 -4.58 -3.72
N LEU A 31 5.31 -4.66 -2.84
CA LEU A 31 4.10 -5.45 -3.06
C LEU A 31 3.28 -4.92 -4.24
N ALA A 32 3.12 -3.60 -4.37
CA ALA A 32 2.46 -2.99 -5.53
C ALA A 32 3.21 -3.30 -6.84
N GLY A 33 4.54 -3.29 -6.83
CA GLY A 33 5.36 -3.69 -7.98
C GLY A 33 5.23 -5.17 -8.34
N LYS A 34 4.98 -6.06 -7.36
CA LYS A 34 4.66 -7.48 -7.63
C LYS A 34 3.30 -7.63 -8.32
N VAL A 35 2.29 -6.87 -7.90
CA VAL A 35 0.97 -6.86 -8.55
C VAL A 35 1.10 -6.41 -10.01
N GLU A 36 1.81 -5.31 -10.26
CA GLU A 36 2.10 -4.83 -11.62
C GLU A 36 2.82 -5.90 -12.47
N SER A 37 3.86 -6.53 -11.92
CA SER A 37 4.62 -7.57 -12.61
C SER A 37 3.77 -8.80 -12.94
N ALA A 38 2.87 -9.18 -12.04
CA ALA A 38 1.93 -10.28 -12.23
C ALA A 38 0.98 -10.02 -13.41
N VAL A 39 0.49 -8.79 -13.54
CA VAL A 39 -0.35 -8.36 -14.68
C VAL A 39 0.41 -8.50 -16.00
N TYR A 40 1.68 -8.08 -16.07
CA TYR A 40 2.46 -8.19 -17.31
C TYR A 40 2.88 -9.61 -17.68
N LYS A 41 3.02 -10.50 -16.70
CA LYS A 41 3.45 -11.89 -16.91
C LYS A 41 2.29 -12.85 -17.21
N PHE A 42 1.06 -12.35 -17.28
CA PHE A 42 -0.15 -13.18 -17.46
C PHE A 42 -0.20 -14.35 -16.45
N VAL A 43 0.12 -14.06 -15.18
CA VAL A 43 0.09 -15.09 -14.13
C VAL A 43 -1.32 -15.64 -13.96
N LYS A 44 -1.42 -16.84 -13.37
CA LYS A 44 -2.71 -17.46 -13.08
C LYS A 44 -3.51 -16.59 -12.10
N ARG A 45 -4.83 -16.66 -12.21
CA ARG A 45 -5.75 -15.88 -11.37
C ARG A 45 -5.52 -16.13 -9.88
N GLU A 46 -5.21 -17.36 -9.50
CA GLU A 46 -4.95 -17.75 -8.11
C GLU A 46 -3.68 -17.07 -7.56
N GLU A 47 -2.62 -17.01 -8.35
CA GLU A 47 -1.37 -16.35 -7.98
C GLU A 47 -1.56 -14.84 -7.84
N LEU A 48 -2.27 -14.20 -8.78
CA LEU A 48 -2.63 -12.78 -8.66
C LEU A 48 -3.45 -12.52 -7.39
N LYS A 49 -4.37 -13.43 -7.05
CA LYS A 49 -5.20 -13.33 -5.84
C LYS A 49 -4.36 -13.40 -4.55
N GLU A 50 -3.36 -14.27 -4.52
CA GLU A 50 -2.42 -14.38 -3.39
C GLU A 50 -1.63 -13.08 -3.19
N ILE A 51 -1.07 -12.53 -4.28
CA ILE A 51 -0.28 -11.27 -4.23
C ILE A 51 -1.16 -10.09 -3.78
N LEU A 52 -2.39 -9.99 -4.30
CA LEU A 52 -3.34 -8.95 -3.88
C LEU A 52 -3.76 -9.11 -2.41
N THR A 53 -3.91 -10.35 -1.95
CA THR A 53 -4.21 -10.63 -0.54
C THR A 53 -3.05 -10.20 0.37
N GLU A 54 -1.82 -10.48 -0.02
CA GLU A 54 -0.62 -10.02 0.69
C GLU A 54 -0.58 -8.49 0.78
N LEU A 55 -0.78 -7.78 -0.34
CA LEU A 55 -0.83 -6.32 -0.38
C LEU A 55 -1.91 -5.75 0.55
N PHE A 56 -3.14 -6.26 0.49
CA PHE A 56 -4.24 -5.73 1.30
C PHE A 56 -4.09 -6.01 2.79
N ASN A 57 -3.53 -7.15 3.16
CA ASN A 57 -3.24 -7.44 4.56
C ASN A 57 -2.16 -6.49 5.08
N TYR A 58 -1.10 -6.28 4.29
CA TYR A 58 -0.02 -5.39 4.67
C TYR A 58 -0.43 -3.91 4.74
N MET A 59 -1.31 -3.46 3.84
CA MET A 59 -1.91 -2.12 3.92
C MET A 59 -2.66 -1.89 5.23
N LYS A 60 -3.44 -2.87 5.71
CA LYS A 60 -4.15 -2.74 6.99
C LYS A 60 -3.19 -2.66 8.18
N GLU A 61 -2.13 -3.46 8.15
CA GLU A 61 -1.10 -3.44 9.18
C GLU A 61 -0.41 -2.08 9.22
N HIS A 62 0.02 -1.57 8.05
CA HIS A 62 0.63 -0.26 7.92
C HIS A 62 -0.28 0.86 8.46
N PHE A 63 -1.54 0.91 8.02
CA PHE A 63 -2.49 1.92 8.49
C PHE A 63 -2.67 1.87 10.01
N ASN A 64 -2.76 0.67 10.60
CA ASN A 64 -2.86 0.52 12.04
C ASN A 64 -1.60 1.06 12.76
N ASN A 65 -0.40 0.69 12.28
CA ASN A 65 0.85 1.13 12.88
C ASN A 65 1.03 2.65 12.80
N GLU A 66 0.72 3.24 11.65
CA GLU A 66 0.80 4.69 11.45
C GLU A 66 -0.22 5.44 12.31
N GLU A 67 -1.46 4.95 12.40
CA GLU A 67 -2.50 5.54 13.26
C GLU A 67 -2.14 5.46 14.75
N GLN A 68 -1.51 4.36 15.19
CA GLN A 68 -1.00 4.23 16.56
C GLN A 68 0.12 5.23 16.82
N TYR A 69 1.09 5.34 15.90
CA TYR A 69 2.16 6.32 16.01
C TYR A 69 1.64 7.76 16.05
N MET A 70 0.75 8.12 15.13
CA MET A 70 0.09 9.44 15.10
C MET A 70 -0.65 9.75 16.40
N GLN A 71 -1.27 8.74 17.02
CA GLN A 71 -1.93 8.88 18.31
C GLN A 71 -0.92 9.16 19.43
N GLU A 72 0.19 8.43 19.48
CA GLU A 72 1.26 8.61 20.48
C GLU A 72 1.85 10.03 20.44
N ILE A 73 2.06 10.56 19.24
CA ILE A 73 2.61 11.92 19.06
C ILE A 73 1.54 13.03 19.09
N HIS A 74 0.28 12.69 19.40
CA HIS A 74 -0.85 13.63 19.43
C HIS A 74 -1.01 14.41 18.11
N TYR A 75 -0.88 13.72 16.97
CA TYR A 75 -1.02 14.33 15.66
C TYR A 75 -2.42 14.95 15.48
N PRO A 76 -2.52 16.25 15.16
CA PRO A 76 -3.79 16.98 15.21
C PRO A 76 -4.84 16.51 14.18
N TYR A 77 -4.41 15.84 13.11
CA TYR A 77 -5.28 15.42 12.00
C TYR A 77 -5.50 13.90 11.92
N LEU A 78 -5.35 13.19 13.05
CA LEU A 78 -5.49 11.73 13.10
C LEU A 78 -6.86 11.26 12.58
N ASN A 79 -7.93 11.98 12.89
CA ASN A 79 -9.29 11.58 12.49
C ASN A 79 -9.49 11.67 10.98
N GLU A 80 -9.02 12.74 10.37
CA GLU A 80 -9.02 12.97 8.93
C GLU A 80 -8.18 11.90 8.23
N HIS A 81 -7.01 11.58 8.79
CA HIS A 81 -6.13 10.55 8.25
C HIS A 81 -6.79 9.15 8.27
N LYS A 82 -7.45 8.79 9.39
CA LYS A 82 -8.25 7.55 9.50
C LYS A 82 -9.36 7.44 8.45
N ILE A 83 -9.97 8.56 8.08
CA ILE A 83 -11.00 8.59 7.03
C ILE A 83 -10.35 8.32 5.67
N MET A 84 -9.19 8.91 5.39
CA MET A 84 -8.43 8.64 4.16
C MET A 84 -8.05 7.16 4.03
N HIS A 85 -7.55 6.54 5.10
CA HIS A 85 -7.27 5.10 5.12
C HIS A 85 -8.49 4.24 4.80
N LYS A 86 -9.65 4.55 5.39
CA LYS A 86 -10.91 3.83 5.12
C LYS A 86 -11.35 3.97 3.67
N ILE A 87 -11.24 5.17 3.10
CA ILE A 87 -11.61 5.44 1.70
C ILE A 87 -10.66 4.70 0.75
N SER A 88 -9.35 4.81 0.95
CA SER A 88 -8.34 4.11 0.15
C SER A 88 -8.57 2.60 0.16
N PHE A 89 -8.84 2.02 1.33
CA PHE A 89 -9.12 0.60 1.47
C PHE A 89 -10.43 0.18 0.79
N ALA A 90 -11.49 0.98 0.92
CA ALA A 90 -12.78 0.72 0.28
C ALA A 90 -12.67 0.72 -1.26
N ILE A 91 -11.92 1.66 -1.83
CA ILE A 91 -11.66 1.71 -3.28
C ILE A 91 -10.97 0.43 -3.74
N CYS A 92 -9.93 -0.01 -3.04
CA CYS A 92 -9.23 -1.27 -3.37
C CYS A 92 -10.17 -2.48 -3.33
N LEU A 93 -11.07 -2.57 -2.33
CA LEU A 93 -12.04 -3.66 -2.24
C LEU A 93 -13.05 -3.68 -3.39
N ILE A 94 -13.50 -2.52 -3.85
CA ILE A 94 -14.42 -2.42 -4.99
C ILE A 94 -13.74 -2.96 -6.24
N LEU A 95 -12.51 -2.50 -6.52
CA LEU A 95 -11.73 -2.92 -7.68
C LEU A 95 -11.35 -4.41 -7.66
N TYR A 96 -11.18 -4.99 -6.47
CA TYR A 96 -10.85 -6.41 -6.33
C TYR A 96 -12.05 -7.35 -6.52
N LYS A 97 -13.28 -6.90 -6.23
CA LYS A 97 -14.48 -7.73 -6.27
C LYS A 97 -15.19 -7.75 -7.63
N THR A 98 -14.87 -6.81 -8.50
CA THR A 98 -15.35 -6.73 -9.89
C THR A 98 -14.47 -7.53 -10.83
#